data_AF-A0A6S6RZL6-F1
#
_entry.id   AF-A0A6S6RZL6-F1
#
_cell.length_a   1.000
_cell.length_b   1.000
_cell.length_c   1.000
_cell.angle_alpha   90.00
_cell.angle_beta   90.00
_cell.angle_gamma   90.00
#
_symmetry.space_group_name_H-M   'P 1'
#
loop_
_entity.id
_entity.type
_entity.pdbx_description
1 polymer ?
#
loop_
_entity_poly.entity_id
_entity_poly.type
_entity_poly.pdbx_seq_one_letter_code
_entity_poly.pdbx_strand_id
1 'polypeptide(L)' 'MSTEKNRDSHSLIEQFLDTIWLEHNLAANTLSSYHTDLQALVNWLSRHGHDLLTMEIIDL' A
#
# COMPACT_ATOMS: atom_id res chain seq x y z
N MET A 1 2.66 -19.02 10.12
CA MET A 1 3.57 -18.26 9.24
C MET A 1 2.87 -17.20 8.38
N SER A 2 1.54 -17.02 8.45
CA SER A 2 0.81 -16.11 7.54
C SER A 2 0.72 -14.63 7.97
N THR A 3 1.22 -14.25 9.15
CA THR A 3 1.07 -12.89 9.70
C THR A 3 2.28 -11.98 9.50
N GLU A 4 3.40 -12.52 9.01
CA GLU A 4 4.65 -11.75 8.83
C GLU A 4 4.57 -10.85 7.58
N LYS A 5 4.04 -11.39 6.47
CA LYS A 5 3.98 -10.75 5.15
C LYS A 5 3.15 -9.45 5.10
N ASN A 6 2.15 -9.33 5.97
CA ASN A 6 1.28 -8.15 6.03
C ASN A 6 2.02 -6.91 6.58
N ARG A 7 2.96 -7.10 7.53
CA ARG A 7 3.74 -5.97 8.07
C ARG A 7 4.66 -5.35 7.03
N ASP A 8 5.23 -6.18 6.15
CA ASP A 8 6.12 -5.70 5.08
C ASP A 8 5.34 -4.86 4.06
N SER A 9 4.14 -5.29 3.68
CA SER A 9 3.23 -4.53 2.83
C SER A 9 2.85 -3.17 3.45
N HIS A 10 2.55 -3.13 4.75
CA HIS A 10 2.20 -1.88 5.42
C HIS A 10 3.38 -0.90 5.48
N SER A 11 4.59 -1.39 5.77
CA SER A 11 5.79 -0.55 5.75
C SER A 11 6.09 0.03 4.37
N LEU A 12 5.79 -0.71 3.30
CA LEU A 12 5.98 -0.26 1.93
C LEU A 12 4.99 0.86 1.56
N ILE A 13 3.74 0.74 1.99
CA ILE A 13 2.71 1.78 1.79
C ILE A 13 3.12 3.08 2.47
N GLU A 14 3.55 3.02 3.72
CA GLU A 14 3.99 4.21 4.47
C GLU A 14 5.18 4.88 3.77
N GLN A 15 6.17 4.11 3.33
CA GLN A 15 7.34 4.65 2.65
C GLN A 15 7.01 5.27 1.28
N PHE A 16 6.05 4.70 0.55
CA PHE A 16 5.52 5.27 -0.69
C PHE A 16 4.81 6.60 -0.45
N LEU A 17 3.96 6.67 0.56
CA LEU A 17 3.24 7.89 0.93
C LEU A 17 4.19 8.99 1.41
N ASP A 18 5.18 8.67 2.24
CA ASP A 18 6.20 9.60 2.70
C ASP A 18 7.00 10.21 1.53
N THR A 19 7.34 9.39 0.53
CA THR A 19 8.07 9.84 -0.66
C THR A 19 7.24 10.83 -1.47
N ILE A 20 5.99 10.48 -1.78
CA ILE A 20 5.10 11.35 -2.56
C ILE A 20 4.76 12.64 -1.80
N TRP A 21 4.57 12.55 -0.49
CA TRP A 21 4.32 13.72 0.35
C TRP A 21 5.48 14.73 0.28
N LEU A 22 6.70 14.21 0.37
CA LEU A 22 7.93 15.02 0.36
C LEU A 22 8.21 15.63 -1.02
N GLU A 23 7.90 14.91 -2.11
CA GLU A 23 8.15 15.38 -3.48
C GLU A 23 7.09 16.35 -4.01
N HIS A 24 5.83 16.21 -3.60
CA HIS A 24 4.71 16.89 -4.26
C HIS A 24 3.87 17.81 -3.34
N ASN A 25 4.23 17.95 -2.05
CA ASN A 25 3.49 18.75 -1.07
C ASN A 25 1.98 18.45 -1.10
N LEU A 26 1.63 17.16 -1.14
CA LEU A 26 0.24 16.70 -1.23
C LEU A 26 -0.57 17.20 -0.03
N ALA A 27 -1.84 17.50 -0.27
CA ALA A 27 -2.78 17.77 0.79
C ALA A 27 -2.94 16.51 1.67
N ALA A 28 -2.98 16.70 2.99
CA ALA A 28 -3.16 15.62 3.96
C ALA A 28 -4.43 14.79 3.69
N ASN A 29 -5.49 15.42 3.17
CA ASN A 29 -6.73 14.75 2.79
C ASN A 29 -6.51 13.76 1.63
N THR A 30 -5.72 14.15 0.63
CA THR A 30 -5.39 13.29 -0.50
C THR A 30 -4.53 12.11 -0.05
N LEU A 31 -3.55 12.36 0.82
CA LEU A 31 -2.69 11.32 1.39
C LEU A 31 -3.48 10.31 2.23
N SER A 32 -4.43 10.80 3.04
CA SER A 32 -5.32 9.95 3.84
C SER A 32 -6.25 9.09 2.97
N SER A 33 -6.77 9.63 1.86
CA SER A 33 -7.53 8.84 0.88
C SER A 33 -6.66 7.73 0.28
N TYR A 34 -5.48 8.06 -0.24
CA TYR A 34 -4.55 7.06 -0.78
C TYR A 34 -4.17 5.99 0.25
N HIS A 35 -3.87 6.39 1.49
CA HIS A 35 -3.56 5.45 2.56
C HIS A 35 -4.71 4.47 2.82
N THR A 36 -5.94 4.99 2.90
CA THR A 36 -7.13 4.16 3.13
C THR A 36 -7.37 3.19 1.97
N ASP A 37 -7.22 3.67 0.73
CA ASP A 37 -7.40 2.85 -0.47
C ASP A 37 -6.33 1.74 -0.57
N LEU A 38 -5.05 2.06 -0.29
CA LEU A 38 -3.95 1.11 -0.29
C LEU A 38 -4.07 0.07 0.84
N GLN A 39 -4.50 0.48 2.03
CA GLN A 39 -4.79 -0.45 3.13
C GLN A 39 -5.95 -1.38 2.78
N ALA A 40 -7.01 -0.88 2.12
CA ALA A 40 -8.11 -1.71 1.65
C ALA A 40 -7.64 -2.73 0.61
N LEU A 41 -6.75 -2.33 -0.31
CA LEU A 41 -6.15 -3.21 -1.30
C LEU A 41 -5.30 -4.32 -0.65
N VAL A 42 -4.40 -3.98 0.28
CA VAL A 42 -3.58 -4.98 1.00
C VAL A 42 -4.45 -5.96 1.78
N ASN A 43 -5.49 -5.46 2.45
CA ASN A 43 -6.45 -6.31 3.14
C ASN A 43 -7.19 -7.24 2.19
N TRP A 44 -7.54 -6.77 0.99
CA TRP A 44 -8.14 -7.60 -0.04
C TRP A 44 -7.15 -8.66 -0.55
N LEU A 45 -5.91 -8.28 -0.87
CA LEU A 45 -4.87 -9.21 -1.34
C LEU A 45 -4.55 -10.29 -0.31
N SER A 46 -4.43 -9.90 0.96
CA SER A 46 -4.18 -10.83 2.06
C SER A 46 -5.28 -11.88 2.20
N ARG A 47 -6.54 -11.55 1.87
CA ARG A 47 -7.65 -12.53 1.85
C ARG A 47 -7.56 -13.51 0.68
N HIS A 48 -6.97 -13.08 -0.43
CA HIS A 48 -6.80 -13.90 -1.63
C HIS A 48 -5.46 -14.66 -1.62
N GLY A 49 -4.67 -14.55 -0.55
CA GLY A 49 -3.34 -15.18 -0.45
C GLY A 49 -2.28 -14.54 -1.35
N HIS A 50 -2.58 -13.37 -1.92
CA HIS A 50 -1.65 -12.58 -2.71
C HIS A 50 -0.96 -11.56 -1.84
N ASP A 51 0.20 -11.11 -2.31
CA ASP A 51 1.00 -10.08 -1.67
C ASP A 51 1.31 -8.98 -2.67
N LEU A 52 1.45 -7.75 -2.16
CA LEU A 52 1.61 -6.57 -2.99
C LEU A 52 2.89 -6.64 -3.84
N LEU A 53 3.94 -7.29 -3.35
CA LEU A 53 5.20 -7.52 -4.07
C LEU A 53 5.12 -8.66 -5.11
N THR A 54 4.13 -9.53 -4.98
CA THR A 54 3.90 -10.66 -5.91
C THR A 54 2.83 -10.36 -6.95
N MET A 55 2.10 -9.26 -6.79
CA MET A 55 1.22 -8.76 -7.82
C MET A 55 2.06 -8.08 -8.89
N GLU A 56 2.19 -8.73 -10.04
CA GLU A 56 2.56 -7.99 -11.24
C GLU A 56 1.43 -7.01 -11.53
N ILE A 57 1.79 -5.74 -11.70
CA ILE A 57 0.95 -4.80 -12.44
C ILE A 57 0.87 -5.39 -13.84
N ILE A 58 -0.17 -6.17 -14.12
CA ILE A 58 -0.55 -6.45 -15.50
C ILE A 58 -0.84 -5.08 -16.08
N ASP A 59 0.07 -4.62 -16.94
CA ASP A 59 0.00 -3.37 -17.68
C ASP A 59 -1.44 -3.20 -18.19
N LEU A 60 -2.12 -2.16 -17.71
CA LEU A 60 -3.42 -1.71 -18.22
C LEU A 60 -3.20 -0.50 -19.13
#